data_AF-A0A0F9B4I8-F1
#
_entry.id   AF-A0A0F9B4I8-F1
#
_cell.length_a   1.000
_cell.length_b   1.000
_cell.length_c   1.000
_cell.angle_alpha   90.00
_cell.angle_beta   90.00
_cell.angle_gamma   90.00
#
_symmetry.space_group_name_H-M   'P 1'
#
loop_
_entity.id
_entity.type
_entity.pdbx_description
1 polymer ?
#
loop_
_entity_poly.entity_id
_entity_poly.type
_entity_poly.pdbx_seq_one_letter_code
_entity_poly.pdbx_strand_id
1 'polypeptide(L)'
;GPGGLGIEMATGMQLDFIISGGGAIFHFDATAGFFRLPLRLGDSAVATEDLEVANNVLIEGNLELDGDLNHDGSNVGFFGTAPTTQPTALTAQDTPITHTAPGTPDFALQDLVDSGVGSAFGFATKDEGNTLLQVVLNLQTRVQEIEDKLQSLGLIA
;
A
#
# COMPACT_ATOMS: atom_id res chain seq x y z
N GLY A 1 -16.76 12.93 -59.92
CA GLY A 1 -16.28 11.95 -58.92
C GLY A 1 -16.24 12.62 -57.57
N PRO A 2 -16.35 11.88 -56.46
CA PRO A 2 -16.73 12.39 -55.15
C PRO A 2 -15.81 13.54 -54.72
N GLY A 3 -16.42 14.65 -54.31
CA GLY A 3 -15.73 15.89 -53.97
C GLY A 3 -15.00 15.75 -52.63
N GLY A 4 -13.78 15.23 -52.68
CA GLY A 4 -12.83 15.35 -51.57
C GLY A 4 -12.16 16.72 -51.60
N LEU A 5 -11.94 17.31 -50.43
CA LEU A 5 -11.04 18.45 -50.28
C LEU A 5 -9.61 17.92 -50.49
N GLY A 6 -9.12 18.00 -51.72
CA GLY A 6 -7.72 17.70 -52.04
C GLY A 6 -6.87 18.90 -51.64
N ILE A 7 -6.08 18.75 -50.58
CA ILE A 7 -5.06 19.74 -50.23
C ILE A 7 -3.75 19.26 -50.83
N GLU A 8 -3.34 19.86 -51.95
CA GLU A 8 -2.02 19.64 -52.54
C GLU A 8 -1.07 20.73 -52.03
N MET A 9 0.02 20.32 -51.38
CA MET A 9 0.98 21.24 -50.77
C MET A 9 2.30 21.20 -51.52
N ALA A 10 2.82 22.38 -51.86
CA ALA A 10 4.16 22.51 -52.44
C ALA A 10 5.23 22.07 -51.41
N THR A 11 6.36 21.58 -51.91
CA THR A 11 7.47 21.07 -51.08
C THR A 11 7.90 22.11 -50.03
N GLY A 12 7.90 21.72 -48.76
CA GLY A 12 8.32 22.57 -47.65
C GLY A 12 7.21 23.33 -46.92
N MET A 13 5.94 23.22 -47.34
CA MET A 13 4.83 23.75 -46.54
C MET A 13 4.38 22.75 -45.46
N GLN A 14 4.12 23.26 -44.24
CA GLN A 14 3.49 22.53 -43.15
C GLN A 14 2.01 22.92 -43.07
N LEU A 15 1.14 21.92 -42.90
CA LEU A 15 -0.26 22.13 -42.55
C LEU A 15 -0.39 22.05 -41.04
N ASP A 16 -0.48 23.21 -40.40
CA ASP A 16 -0.60 23.30 -38.96
C ASP A 16 -2.08 23.45 -38.59
N PHE A 17 -2.64 22.45 -37.91
CA PHE A 17 -4.02 22.51 -37.42
C PHE A 17 -4.04 23.15 -36.03
N ILE A 18 -3.99 24.48 -36.02
CA ILE A 18 -4.10 25.26 -34.79
C ILE A 18 -5.58 25.36 -34.41
N ILE A 19 -5.98 24.67 -33.33
CA ILE A 19 -7.33 24.77 -32.78
C ILE A 19 -7.31 25.88 -31.72
N SER A 20 -7.52 27.12 -32.16
CA SER A 20 -7.60 28.28 -31.26
C SER A 20 -9.02 28.40 -30.69
N GLY A 21 -9.22 27.96 -29.45
CA GLY A 21 -10.48 28.08 -28.72
C GLY A 21 -10.91 26.72 -28.17
N GLY A 22 -10.97 26.59 -26.84
CA GLY A 22 -11.10 25.32 -26.12
C GLY A 22 -12.23 24.41 -26.63
N GLY A 23 -11.84 23.18 -27.00
CA GLY A 23 -12.75 22.10 -27.38
C GLY A 23 -12.03 21.07 -28.25
N ALA A 24 -11.65 19.93 -27.66
CA ALA A 24 -11.01 18.83 -28.37
C ALA A 24 -11.92 18.24 -29.47
N ILE A 25 -11.36 17.86 -30.63
CA ILE A 25 -12.12 17.21 -31.73
C ILE A 25 -11.41 15.92 -32.21
N PHE A 26 -12.22 14.86 -32.31
CA PHE A 26 -11.89 13.46 -32.61
C PHE A 26 -11.99 13.13 -34.11
N HIS A 27 -11.18 12.17 -34.56
CA HIS A 27 -11.17 11.65 -35.95
C HIS A 27 -11.82 10.25 -36.03
N PHE A 28 -12.66 10.06 -37.06
CA PHE A 28 -13.40 8.83 -37.37
C PHE A 28 -12.77 8.09 -38.55
N ASP A 29 -12.61 6.77 -38.44
CA ASP A 29 -12.38 5.88 -39.59
C ASP A 29 -13.39 4.72 -39.54
N ALA A 30 -14.05 4.49 -40.67
CA ALA A 30 -15.14 3.52 -40.84
C ALA A 30 -14.66 2.10 -41.23
N THR A 31 -13.36 1.83 -41.18
CA THR A 31 -12.76 0.63 -41.81
C THR A 31 -12.04 -0.28 -40.80
N ALA A 32 -12.65 -0.63 -39.66
CA ALA A 32 -12.09 -1.60 -38.69
C ALA A 32 -10.62 -1.36 -38.23
N GLY A 33 -10.09 -0.15 -38.36
CA GLY A 33 -8.73 0.21 -37.99
C GLY A 33 -8.70 0.90 -36.63
N PHE A 34 -7.98 0.33 -35.67
CA PHE A 34 -7.80 0.94 -34.36
C PHE A 34 -7.06 2.27 -34.49
N PHE A 35 -7.60 3.32 -33.87
CA PHE A 35 -6.94 4.61 -33.78
C PHE A 35 -5.83 4.56 -32.72
N ARG A 36 -4.58 4.60 -33.18
CA ARG A 36 -3.41 4.72 -32.29
C ARG A 36 -3.03 6.19 -32.20
N LEU A 37 -3.46 6.85 -31.13
CA LEU A 37 -2.98 8.20 -30.79
C LEU A 37 -1.80 8.03 -29.81
N PRO A 38 -0.54 8.20 -30.23
CA PRO A 38 0.56 8.30 -29.29
C PRO A 38 0.42 9.63 -28.55
N LEU A 39 -0.30 9.61 -27.43
CA LEU A 39 -0.45 10.77 -26.55
C LEU A 39 0.76 10.81 -25.62
N ARG A 40 1.58 11.84 -25.78
CA ARG A 40 2.60 12.21 -24.79
C ARG A 40 2.11 13.46 -24.08
N LEU A 41 1.59 13.28 -22.88
CA LEU A 41 1.42 14.35 -21.91
C LEU A 41 2.78 14.49 -21.23
N GLY A 42 3.46 15.63 -21.39
CA GLY A 42 4.78 15.85 -20.79
C GLY A 42 5.76 16.62 -21.67
N ASP A 43 5.72 17.95 -21.58
CA ASP A 43 6.82 18.85 -21.98
C ASP A 43 6.89 20.15 -21.13
N SER A 44 7.83 20.10 -20.18
CA SER A 44 8.64 21.17 -19.59
C SER A 44 8.16 22.63 -19.70
N ALA A 45 7.18 23.03 -18.88
CA ALA A 45 7.38 24.24 -18.07
C ALA A 45 6.46 24.32 -16.85
N VAL A 46 5.13 24.36 -17.00
CA VAL A 46 4.23 24.61 -15.86
C VAL A 46 2.81 24.14 -16.19
N ALA A 47 2.62 22.85 -16.47
CA ALA A 47 1.28 22.26 -16.46
C ALA A 47 1.22 21.29 -15.28
N THR A 48 0.25 21.47 -14.41
CA THR A 48 -0.27 20.38 -13.56
C THR A 48 -0.93 19.40 -14.52
N GLU A 49 -0.15 18.44 -15.01
CA GLU A 49 -0.54 17.46 -16.04
C GLU A 49 -1.39 16.34 -15.44
N ASP A 50 -2.56 16.70 -14.91
CA ASP A 50 -3.50 15.71 -14.39
C ASP A 50 -4.23 15.07 -15.56
N LEU A 51 -4.19 13.73 -15.64
CA LEU A 51 -5.16 12.97 -16.42
C LEU A 51 -6.49 12.99 -15.66
N GLU A 52 -7.29 14.04 -15.86
CA GLU A 52 -8.63 14.13 -15.30
C GLU A 52 -9.61 13.31 -16.15
N VAL A 53 -10.05 12.17 -15.60
CA VAL A 53 -11.16 11.39 -16.14
C VAL A 53 -12.34 11.44 -15.18
N ALA A 54 -13.52 11.77 -15.69
CA ALA A 54 -14.71 11.92 -14.86
C ALA A 54 -15.17 10.63 -14.16
N ASN A 55 -14.71 9.46 -14.62
CA ASN A 55 -15.06 8.16 -14.05
C ASN A 55 -13.82 7.26 -13.97
N ASN A 56 -13.74 6.21 -14.81
CA ASN A 56 -12.70 5.20 -14.73
C ASN A 56 -11.70 5.36 -15.89
N VAL A 57 -10.41 5.20 -15.60
CA VAL A 57 -9.42 4.81 -16.61
C VAL A 57 -9.51 3.29 -16.78
N LEU A 58 -9.95 2.80 -17.93
CA LEU A 58 -9.94 1.37 -18.26
C LEU A 58 -8.66 1.02 -19.00
N ILE A 59 -7.87 0.08 -18.45
CA ILE A 59 -6.64 -0.41 -19.06
C ILE A 59 -6.79 -1.91 -19.23
N GLU A 60 -6.82 -2.38 -20.49
CA GLU A 60 -7.01 -3.80 -20.82
C GLU A 60 -5.80 -4.69 -20.45
N GLY A 61 -4.66 -4.06 -20.12
CA GLY A 61 -3.44 -4.71 -19.68
C GLY A 61 -2.99 -4.22 -18.31
N ASN A 62 -1.68 -4.01 -18.15
CA ASN A 62 -1.11 -3.56 -16.88
C ASN A 62 -1.09 -2.03 -16.81
N LEU A 63 -1.39 -1.48 -15.64
CA LEU A 63 -1.04 -0.11 -15.26
C LEU A 63 0.31 -0.15 -14.55
N GLU A 64 1.30 0.53 -15.12
CA GLU A 64 2.62 0.74 -14.50
C GLU A 64 2.69 2.17 -13.98
N LEU A 65 3.09 2.32 -12.71
CA LEU A 65 3.29 3.60 -12.05
C LEU A 65 4.75 3.61 -11.56
N ASP A 66 5.59 4.45 -12.18
CA ASP A 66 7.02 4.56 -11.86
C ASP A 66 7.30 5.37 -10.57
N GLY A 67 6.25 5.67 -9.80
CA GLY A 67 6.30 6.47 -8.57
C GLY A 67 5.11 6.19 -7.64
N ASP A 68 4.92 7.04 -6.63
CA ASP A 68 3.91 6.84 -5.60
C ASP A 68 2.47 6.95 -6.16
N LEU A 69 1.61 5.98 -5.81
CA LEU A 69 0.17 6.17 -5.91
C LEU A 69 -0.24 7.14 -4.80
N ASN A 70 -0.46 8.41 -5.13
CA ASN A 70 -1.04 9.39 -4.22
C ASN A 70 -2.52 9.05 -3.98
N HIS A 71 -2.77 8.02 -3.17
CA HIS A 71 -4.04 7.87 -2.51
C HIS A 71 -4.11 8.98 -1.46
N ASP A 72 -5.23 9.68 -1.36
CA ASP A 72 -5.50 10.82 -0.47
C ASP A 72 -5.33 10.56 1.06
N GLY A 73 -4.64 9.48 1.44
CA GLY A 73 -4.26 9.10 2.79
C GLY A 73 -5.37 8.46 3.60
N SER A 74 -6.60 8.41 3.08
CA SER A 74 -7.75 7.94 3.85
C SER A 74 -7.91 6.42 3.79
N ASN A 75 -7.91 5.83 2.59
CA ASN A 75 -8.19 4.41 2.39
C ASN A 75 -7.06 3.69 1.63
N VAL A 76 -6.85 2.39 1.89
CA VAL A 76 -5.95 1.54 1.08
C VAL A 76 -6.61 0.18 0.86
N GLY A 77 -6.48 -0.38 -0.34
CA GLY A 77 -6.96 -1.73 -0.67
C GLY A 77 -5.81 -2.65 -1.06
N PHE A 78 -5.80 -3.88 -0.55
CA PHE A 78 -4.78 -4.90 -0.87
C PHE A 78 -5.46 -6.22 -1.28
N PHE A 79 -4.86 -6.95 -2.24
CA PHE A 79 -5.25 -8.32 -2.63
C PHE A 79 -6.75 -8.54 -2.94
N GLY A 80 -7.38 -7.63 -3.70
CA GLY A 80 -8.76 -7.81 -4.15
C GLY A 80 -9.83 -7.53 -3.09
N THR A 81 -9.47 -6.89 -1.98
CA THR A 81 -10.43 -6.34 -1.01
C THR A 81 -10.82 -4.92 -1.37
N ALA A 82 -12.02 -4.48 -0.94
CA ALA A 82 -12.42 -3.08 -1.07
C ALA A 82 -11.48 -2.20 -0.24
N PRO A 83 -10.99 -1.06 -0.76
CA PRO A 83 -10.19 -0.13 0.02
C PRO A 83 -10.90 0.29 1.31
N THR A 84 -10.20 0.22 2.43
CA THR A 84 -10.72 0.58 3.76
C THR A 84 -9.92 1.70 4.37
N THR A 85 -10.55 2.48 5.25
CA THR A 85 -9.85 3.53 6.00
C THR A 85 -8.70 2.96 6.81
N GLN A 86 -7.58 3.69 6.87
CA GLN A 86 -6.45 3.31 7.70
C GLN A 86 -6.91 3.10 9.17
N PRO A 87 -6.69 1.92 9.76
CA PRO A 87 -6.98 1.69 11.17
C PRO A 87 -6.14 2.62 12.06
N THR A 88 -6.69 3.01 13.22
CA THR A 88 -5.94 3.77 14.22
C THR A 88 -4.80 2.96 14.84
N ALA A 89 -3.80 3.65 15.40
CA ALA A 89 -2.78 3.06 16.26
C ALA A 89 -3.39 2.14 17.33
N LEU A 90 -2.68 1.06 17.68
CA LEU A 90 -3.01 0.28 18.87
C LEU A 90 -2.69 1.08 20.13
N THR A 91 -3.29 0.70 21.25
CA THR A 91 -2.96 1.27 22.55
C THR A 91 -1.51 0.98 22.90
N ALA A 92 -0.81 1.97 23.46
CA ALA A 92 0.57 1.79 23.90
C ALA A 92 0.70 0.58 24.85
N GLN A 93 1.74 -0.22 24.66
CA GLN A 93 1.99 -1.38 25.50
C GLN A 93 2.34 -0.98 26.92
N ASP A 94 1.97 -1.84 27.87
CA ASP A 94 2.41 -1.73 29.26
C ASP A 94 3.93 -1.81 29.37
N THR A 95 4.46 -1.32 30.50
CA THR A 95 5.90 -1.40 30.78
C THR A 95 6.38 -2.85 30.69
N PRO A 96 7.50 -3.13 29.99
CA PRO A 96 8.05 -4.48 29.91
C PRO A 96 8.27 -5.09 31.29
N ILE A 97 7.91 -6.36 31.44
CA ILE A 97 8.13 -7.05 32.71
C ILE A 97 9.62 -7.20 32.98
N THR A 98 9.97 -7.25 34.27
CA THR A 98 11.33 -7.59 34.70
C THR A 98 11.31 -8.98 35.32
N HIS A 99 12.32 -9.79 35.00
CA HIS A 99 12.45 -11.13 35.56
C HIS A 99 13.92 -11.50 35.77
N THR A 100 14.16 -12.52 36.59
CA THR A 100 15.49 -13.13 36.69
C THR A 100 15.66 -14.11 35.53
N ALA A 101 16.80 -14.11 34.84
CA ALA A 101 17.06 -15.09 33.79
C ALA A 101 17.03 -16.52 34.37
N PRO A 102 16.46 -17.51 33.65
CA PRO A 102 16.58 -18.91 34.07
C PRO A 102 18.06 -19.33 34.04
N GLY A 103 18.46 -20.18 34.98
CA GLY A 103 19.80 -20.78 34.98
C GLY A 103 19.96 -21.72 33.78
N THR A 104 18.99 -22.62 33.60
CA THR A 104 18.78 -23.39 32.38
C THR A 104 17.36 -23.16 31.89
N PRO A 105 17.13 -22.61 30.67
CA PRO A 105 15.78 -22.48 30.14
C PRO A 105 15.04 -23.83 30.12
N ASP A 106 13.85 -23.86 30.70
CA ASP A 106 12.97 -25.03 30.75
C ASP A 106 11.63 -24.71 30.07
N PHE A 107 11.49 -25.20 28.83
CA PHE A 107 10.28 -25.02 28.02
C PHE A 107 9.27 -26.15 28.21
N ALA A 108 9.62 -27.19 28.97
CA ALA A 108 8.74 -28.32 29.26
C ALA A 108 8.03 -28.08 30.60
N LEU A 109 7.21 -27.02 30.66
CA LEU A 109 6.49 -26.64 31.88
C LEU A 109 5.64 -27.80 32.39
N GLN A 110 5.96 -28.28 33.59
CA GLN A 110 5.22 -29.33 34.25
C GLN A 110 3.91 -28.79 34.87
N ASP A 111 3.07 -29.72 35.36
CA ASP A 111 1.88 -29.37 36.13
C ASP A 111 2.26 -28.49 37.34
N LEU A 112 1.40 -27.54 37.67
CA LEU A 112 1.61 -26.70 38.85
C LEU A 112 1.64 -27.57 40.11
N VAL A 113 2.63 -27.34 40.96
CA VAL A 113 2.82 -28.07 42.22
C VAL A 113 2.17 -27.31 43.37
N ASP A 114 1.45 -28.02 44.24
CA ASP A 114 1.02 -27.47 45.52
C ASP A 114 2.26 -27.33 46.42
N SER A 115 2.58 -26.09 46.79
CA SER A 115 3.75 -25.75 47.62
C SER A 115 3.61 -26.22 49.08
N GLY A 116 2.45 -26.77 49.47
CA GLY A 116 2.19 -27.33 50.81
C GLY A 116 2.11 -26.29 51.93
N VAL A 117 2.56 -25.05 51.70
CA VAL A 117 2.40 -23.93 52.64
C VAL A 117 1.28 -23.03 52.14
N GLY A 118 0.10 -23.14 52.75
CA GLY A 118 -1.04 -22.25 52.47
C GLY A 118 -1.80 -22.51 51.16
N SER A 119 -1.62 -23.68 50.53
CA SER A 119 -2.34 -24.13 49.32
C SER A 119 -2.15 -23.22 48.09
N ALA A 120 -0.93 -22.73 47.87
CA ALA A 120 -0.59 -22.01 46.65
C ALA A 120 0.03 -22.97 45.61
N PHE A 121 -0.59 -23.04 44.44
CA PHE A 121 -0.03 -23.69 43.26
C PHE A 121 1.08 -22.82 42.65
N GLY A 122 2.21 -23.43 42.29
CA GLY A 122 3.36 -22.74 41.68
C GLY A 122 4.09 -23.61 40.65
N PHE A 123 5.13 -23.04 40.00
CA PHE A 123 5.99 -23.79 39.08
C PHE A 123 6.75 -24.90 39.80
N ALA A 124 6.97 -26.03 39.13
CA ALA A 124 7.69 -27.16 39.71
C ALA A 124 9.16 -26.80 39.97
N THR A 125 9.73 -25.92 39.15
CA THR A 125 11.06 -25.36 39.38
C THR A 125 11.10 -23.83 39.24
N LYS A 126 12.14 -23.22 39.83
CA LYS A 126 12.44 -21.80 39.63
C LYS A 126 12.73 -21.48 38.16
N ASP A 127 13.43 -22.37 37.47
CA ASP A 127 13.84 -22.15 36.09
C ASP A 127 12.66 -22.23 35.12
N GLU A 128 11.66 -23.07 35.38
CA GLU A 128 10.39 -23.08 34.64
C GLU A 128 9.68 -21.71 34.73
N GLY A 129 9.50 -21.19 35.95
CA GLY A 129 8.86 -19.89 36.15
C GLY A 129 9.61 -18.74 35.49
N ASN A 130 10.94 -18.71 35.63
CA ASN A 130 11.77 -17.72 34.96
C ASN A 130 11.79 -17.87 33.43
N THR A 131 11.66 -19.09 32.91
CA THR A 131 11.55 -19.33 31.46
C THR A 131 10.22 -18.83 30.91
N LEU A 132 9.11 -19.05 31.62
CA LEU A 132 7.83 -18.46 31.22
C LEU A 132 7.90 -16.93 31.18
N LEU A 133 8.46 -16.30 32.23
CA LEU A 133 8.61 -14.85 32.28
C LEU A 133 9.51 -14.33 31.14
N GLN A 134 10.56 -15.07 30.78
CA GLN A 134 11.40 -14.75 29.63
C GLN A 134 10.61 -14.80 28.31
N VAL A 135 9.76 -15.81 28.13
CA VAL A 135 8.89 -15.92 26.96
C VAL A 135 7.91 -14.75 26.90
N VAL A 136 7.29 -14.38 28.02
CA VAL A 136 6.37 -13.24 28.09
C VAL A 136 7.07 -11.94 27.70
N LEU A 137 8.26 -11.67 28.25
CA LEU A 137 9.05 -10.48 27.88
C LEU A 137 9.38 -10.48 26.38
N ASN A 138 9.77 -11.63 25.83
CA ASN A 138 10.05 -11.74 24.39
C ASN A 138 8.82 -11.43 23.52
N LEU A 139 7.63 -11.88 23.95
CA LEU A 139 6.38 -11.58 23.25
C LEU A 139 6.05 -10.08 23.30
N GLN A 140 6.22 -9.41 24.45
CA GLN A 140 6.06 -7.95 24.53
C GLN A 140 6.97 -7.24 23.51
N THR A 141 8.26 -7.59 23.48
CA THR A 141 9.20 -7.01 22.51
C THR A 141 8.78 -7.25 21.07
N ARG A 142 8.43 -8.50 20.70
CA ARG A 142 8.09 -8.84 19.31
C ARG A 142 6.78 -8.20 18.85
N VAL A 143 5.81 -8.04 19.73
CA VAL A 143 4.57 -7.33 19.40
C VAL A 143 4.87 -5.86 19.17
N GLN A 144 5.72 -5.22 19.98
CA GLN A 144 6.13 -3.83 19.75
C GLN A 144 6.82 -3.65 18.40
N GLU A 145 7.75 -4.53 18.07
CA GLU A 145 8.43 -4.50 16.76
C GLU A 145 7.47 -4.67 15.58
N ILE A 146 6.39 -5.45 15.74
CA ILE A 146 5.36 -5.61 14.70
C ILE A 146 4.54 -4.32 14.59
N GLU A 147 4.11 -3.74 15.71
CA GLU A 147 3.37 -2.48 15.74
C GLU A 147 4.15 -1.35 15.08
N ASP A 148 5.42 -1.19 15.44
CA ASP A 148 6.32 -0.18 14.85
C ASP A 148 6.45 -0.37 13.34
N LYS A 149 6.56 -1.62 12.87
CA LYS A 149 6.65 -1.92 11.44
C LYS A 149 5.33 -1.62 10.72
N LEU A 150 4.19 -1.98 11.29
CA LEU A 150 2.89 -1.70 10.68
C LEU A 150 2.66 -0.18 10.56
N GLN A 151 3.06 0.60 11.57
CA GLN A 151 3.05 2.06 11.52
C GLN A 151 3.98 2.61 10.44
N SER A 152 5.22 2.09 10.36
CA SER A 152 6.19 2.52 9.35
C SER A 152 5.73 2.26 7.91
N LEU A 153 4.90 1.23 7.72
CA LEU A 153 4.31 0.85 6.44
C LEU A 153 2.99 1.60 6.15
N GLY A 154 2.51 2.44 7.07
CA GLY A 154 1.22 3.12 6.94
C GLY A 154 0.02 2.18 6.99
N LEU A 155 0.17 0.96 7.53
CA LEU A 155 -0.93 0.00 7.65
C LEU A 155 -1.82 0.27 8.85
N ILE A 156 -1.30 0.97 9.86
CA ILE A 156 -2.03 1.56 10.98
C ILE A 156 -1.46 2.96 11.25
N ALA A 157 -2.27 3.83 11.85
CA ALA A 157 -1.85 5.19 12.21
C ALA A 157 -0.87 5.24 13.40
#